data_AF-A0A842QKA0-F1
#
_entry.id   AF-A0A842QKA0-F1
#
_cell.length_a   1.000
_cell.length_b   1.000
_cell.length_c   1.000
_cell.angle_alpha   90.00
_cell.angle_beta   90.00
_cell.angle_gamma   90.00
#
_symmetry.space_group_name_H-M   'P 1'
#
loop_
_entity.id
_entity.type
_entity.pdbx_description
1 polymer ?
#
loop_
_entity_poly.entity_id
_entity_poly.type
_entity_poly.pdbx_seq_one_letter_code
_entity_poly.pdbx_strand_id
1 'polypeptide(L)'
;MNSEDRFHELREMIQREIEVGHFRKMKELLVRAIADRREKDTMDILAGIEIESDWSTACDLLLEVEDATYVCPIGIENPVTELEPLKYREVIFSIFYSSGLEPVDIPTKKMINEVRACESMSSACNKFSSISMETARKQFDSGDTLFFNPMSFAELDGEFLNRLHSTRQANLIRINSLDPNSPLDITPLWSDEICRRHLIDLGITGRFISDEDFSDVLSVIQQVSKGPPDSETIGLSEEFQLSSPSNKKYHQLHEALIDQNIADINALGSKHAVPVLKNVTESNLLTYRTEETSRRYREFLDSINSHVIVRSNDSIVVFQKIIEEDFPRILTPVITALSNFYDGSSASVIASILCRTISPTILEHCVRSIKNLYTKCPEVLPQVKSMLNEDCHNHQKLEKLVKEFSKRESGWYYKYY
;
A
#
# COMPACT_ATOMS: atom_id res chain seq x y z
N MET A 1 -40.31 -28.35 32.43
CA MET A 1 -39.27 -27.32 32.33
C MET A 1 -39.30 -26.51 33.60
N ASN A 2 -38.30 -26.71 34.46
CA ASN A 2 -38.18 -25.96 35.72
C ASN A 2 -37.73 -24.52 35.42
N SER A 3 -37.98 -23.58 36.34
CA SER A 3 -37.55 -22.19 36.12
C SER A 3 -36.03 -22.06 36.02
N GLU A 4 -35.27 -22.91 36.72
CA GLU A 4 -33.81 -22.97 36.65
C GLU A 4 -33.28 -23.37 35.27
N ASP A 5 -33.93 -24.32 34.58
CA ASP A 5 -33.56 -24.71 33.21
C ASP A 5 -33.71 -23.52 32.24
N ARG A 6 -34.80 -22.75 32.40
CA ARG A 6 -35.03 -21.53 31.58
C ARG A 6 -34.02 -20.42 31.87
N PHE A 7 -33.60 -20.27 33.13
CA PHE A 7 -32.57 -19.28 33.49
C PHE A 7 -31.18 -19.69 32.98
N HIS A 8 -30.87 -20.99 32.95
CA HIS A 8 -29.64 -21.50 32.35
C HIS A 8 -29.62 -21.31 30.84
N GLU A 9 -30.69 -21.69 30.14
CA GLU A 9 -30.85 -21.47 28.69
C GLU A 9 -30.74 -19.99 28.31
N LEU A 10 -31.37 -19.10 29.10
CA LEU A 10 -31.30 -17.65 28.86
C LEU A 10 -29.88 -17.10 29.06
N ARG A 11 -29.15 -17.57 30.08
CA ARG A 11 -27.75 -17.16 30.30
C ARG A 11 -26.84 -17.62 29.18
N GLU A 12 -26.99 -18.87 28.71
CA GLU A 12 -26.23 -19.35 27.56
C GLU A 12 -26.54 -18.57 26.28
N MET A 13 -27.82 -18.24 26.04
CA MET A 13 -28.19 -17.41 24.91
C MET A 13 -27.55 -16.03 24.97
N ILE A 14 -27.62 -15.34 26.12
CA ILE A 14 -27.02 -14.01 26.29
C ILE A 14 -25.50 -14.08 26.13
N GLN A 15 -24.85 -15.10 26.68
CA GLN A 15 -23.41 -15.30 26.56
C GLN A 15 -23.00 -15.49 25.09
N ARG A 16 -23.72 -16.34 24.34
CA ARG A 16 -23.48 -16.53 22.90
C ARG A 16 -23.71 -15.25 22.09
N GLU A 17 -24.75 -14.46 22.41
CA GLU A 17 -24.99 -13.18 21.74
C GLU A 17 -23.86 -12.17 22.00
N ILE A 18 -23.33 -12.13 23.22
CA ILE A 18 -22.19 -11.28 23.57
C ILE A 18 -20.94 -11.71 22.80
N GLU A 19 -20.66 -13.02 22.74
CA GLU A 19 -19.53 -13.58 22.00
C GLU A 19 -19.64 -13.27 20.51
N VAL A 20 -20.78 -13.54 19.88
CA VAL A 20 -21.03 -13.20 18.46
C VAL A 20 -20.89 -11.69 18.22
N GLY A 21 -21.40 -10.87 19.15
CA GLY A 21 -21.25 -9.42 19.10
C GLY A 21 -19.79 -8.97 19.15
N HIS A 22 -18.99 -9.63 20.00
CA HIS A 22 -17.55 -9.39 20.13
C HIS A 22 -16.79 -9.77 18.87
N PHE A 23 -17.01 -10.99 18.35
CA PHE A 23 -16.38 -11.48 17.12
C PHE A 23 -16.66 -10.58 15.91
N ARG A 24 -17.91 -10.14 15.74
CA ARG A 24 -18.28 -9.19 14.69
C ARG A 24 -17.52 -7.88 14.83
N LYS A 25 -17.39 -7.35 16.06
CA LYS A 25 -16.64 -6.12 16.31
C LYS A 25 -15.15 -6.28 15.97
N MET A 26 -14.53 -7.40 16.35
CA MET A 26 -13.13 -7.68 16.02
C MET A 26 -12.91 -7.80 14.52
N LYS A 27 -13.81 -8.51 13.82
CA LYS A 27 -13.81 -8.57 12.34
C LYS A 27 -13.87 -7.17 11.74
N GLU A 28 -14.82 -6.33 12.16
CA GLU A 28 -14.94 -4.95 11.66
C GLU A 28 -13.68 -4.11 11.91
N LEU A 29 -13.00 -4.30 13.04
CA LEU A 29 -11.75 -3.62 13.35
C LEU A 29 -10.60 -4.09 12.44
N LEU A 30 -10.47 -5.41 12.22
CA LEU A 30 -9.47 -5.99 11.32
C LEU A 30 -9.68 -5.53 9.87
N VAL A 31 -10.92 -5.60 9.37
CA VAL A 31 -11.27 -5.14 8.02
C VAL A 31 -10.84 -3.68 7.84
N ARG A 32 -11.16 -2.79 8.79
CA ARG A 32 -10.77 -1.39 8.72
C ARG A 32 -9.26 -1.20 8.81
N ALA A 33 -8.58 -1.89 9.72
CA ALA A 33 -7.12 -1.78 9.86
C ALA A 33 -6.41 -2.19 8.57
N ILE A 34 -6.83 -3.29 7.95
CA ILE A 34 -6.25 -3.78 6.69
C ILE A 34 -6.60 -2.86 5.52
N ALA A 35 -7.86 -2.44 5.39
CA ALA A 35 -8.27 -1.47 4.37
C ALA A 35 -7.49 -0.15 4.48
N ASP A 36 -7.17 0.27 5.71
CA ASP A 36 -6.38 1.45 6.03
C ASP A 36 -4.86 1.24 5.95
N ARG A 37 -4.37 0.02 5.67
CA ARG A 37 -2.95 -0.36 5.77
C ARG A 37 -2.31 0.00 7.12
N ARG A 38 -3.09 -0.06 8.20
CA ARG A 38 -2.63 0.11 9.58
C ARG A 38 -2.10 -1.22 10.10
N GLU A 39 -0.91 -1.57 9.65
CA GLU A 39 -0.25 -2.86 9.93
C GLU A 39 -0.05 -3.09 11.44
N LYS A 40 0.40 -2.05 12.15
CA LYS A 40 0.54 -2.07 13.61
C LYS A 40 -0.77 -2.40 14.32
N ASP A 41 -1.83 -1.66 14.01
CA ASP A 41 -3.17 -1.92 14.57
C ASP A 41 -3.66 -3.33 14.23
N THR A 42 -3.38 -3.81 13.02
CA THR A 42 -3.73 -5.18 12.60
C THR A 42 -3.02 -6.19 13.49
N MET A 43 -1.71 -6.04 13.74
CA MET A 43 -0.96 -6.89 14.66
C MET A 43 -1.49 -6.80 16.10
N ASP A 44 -1.76 -5.59 16.59
CA ASP A 44 -2.30 -5.35 17.93
C ASP A 44 -3.65 -6.06 18.13
N ILE A 45 -4.55 -5.97 17.14
CA ILE A 45 -5.84 -6.67 17.19
C ILE A 45 -5.66 -8.19 17.17
N LEU A 46 -4.77 -8.72 16.31
CA LEU A 46 -4.50 -10.16 16.24
C LEU A 46 -3.90 -10.69 17.53
N ALA A 47 -2.96 -9.97 18.13
CA ALA A 47 -2.37 -10.31 19.43
C ALA A 47 -3.42 -10.28 20.54
N GLY A 48 -4.33 -9.31 20.54
CA GLY A 48 -5.47 -9.26 21.45
C GLY A 48 -6.37 -10.50 21.33
N ILE A 49 -6.71 -10.90 20.11
CA ILE A 49 -7.52 -12.11 19.84
C ILE A 49 -6.80 -13.38 20.32
N GLU A 50 -5.49 -13.49 20.07
CA GLU A 50 -4.67 -14.63 20.52
C GLU A 50 -4.66 -14.76 22.05
N ILE A 51 -4.56 -13.65 22.77
CA ILE A 51 -4.57 -13.61 24.24
C ILE A 51 -5.94 -13.99 24.81
N GLU A 52 -7.03 -13.48 24.21
CA GLU A 52 -8.39 -13.70 24.71
C GLU A 52 -8.97 -15.07 24.35
N SER A 53 -8.54 -15.64 23.23
CA SER A 53 -9.04 -16.92 22.71
C SER A 53 -7.86 -17.83 22.35
N ASP A 54 -7.45 -17.83 21.08
CA ASP A 54 -6.26 -18.52 20.60
C ASP A 54 -5.88 -18.01 19.20
N TRP A 55 -4.70 -18.42 18.73
CA TRP A 55 -4.20 -18.07 17.39
C TRP A 55 -5.10 -18.60 16.26
N SER A 56 -5.74 -19.76 16.46
CA SER A 56 -6.57 -20.39 15.44
C SER A 56 -7.80 -19.54 15.11
N THR A 57 -8.34 -18.87 16.12
CA THR A 57 -9.44 -17.91 16.05
C THR A 57 -9.03 -16.64 15.30
N ALA A 58 -7.82 -16.14 15.55
CA ALA A 58 -7.26 -15.02 14.79
C ALA A 58 -7.14 -15.37 13.29
N CYS A 59 -6.68 -16.58 12.97
CA CYS A 59 -6.62 -17.08 11.60
C CYS A 59 -8.02 -17.18 10.95
N ASP A 60 -9.03 -17.68 11.66
CA ASP A 60 -10.40 -17.75 11.15
C ASP A 60 -10.95 -16.38 10.78
N LEU A 61 -10.72 -15.39 11.65
CA LEU A 61 -11.08 -14.00 11.36
C LEU A 61 -10.33 -13.44 10.15
N LEU A 62 -9.03 -13.72 10.01
CA LEU A 62 -8.26 -13.30 8.82
C LEU A 62 -8.83 -13.92 7.54
N LEU A 63 -9.22 -15.20 7.56
CA LEU A 63 -9.83 -15.87 6.40
C LEU A 63 -11.17 -15.23 6.01
N GLU A 64 -11.94 -14.78 6.99
CA GLU A 64 -13.23 -14.11 6.78
C GLU A 64 -13.12 -12.64 6.31
N VAL A 65 -11.98 -11.99 6.56
CA VAL A 65 -11.74 -10.57 6.23
C VAL A 65 -11.52 -10.36 4.73
N GLU A 66 -10.95 -11.33 4.01
CA GLU A 66 -10.60 -11.18 2.59
C GLU A 66 -11.80 -10.76 1.73
N ASP A 67 -12.98 -11.31 2.02
CA ASP A 67 -14.22 -11.06 1.25
C ASP A 67 -15.14 -10.03 1.94
N ALA A 68 -14.62 -9.25 2.90
CA ALA A 68 -15.41 -8.30 3.67
C ALA A 68 -15.51 -6.93 2.98
N THR A 69 -16.59 -6.21 3.31
CA THR A 69 -16.79 -4.82 2.89
C THR A 69 -16.41 -3.84 3.99
N TYR A 70 -15.94 -2.67 3.61
CA TYR A 70 -15.62 -1.58 4.53
C TYR A 70 -16.19 -0.24 4.07
N VAL A 71 -16.34 0.67 5.02
CA VAL A 71 -16.80 2.04 4.74
C VAL A 71 -15.61 2.85 4.22
N CYS A 72 -15.75 3.37 3.00
CA CYS A 72 -14.72 4.19 2.39
C CYS A 72 -14.46 5.46 3.22
N PRO A 73 -13.21 5.96 3.24
CA PRO A 73 -12.93 7.24 3.86
C PRO A 73 -13.67 8.41 3.20
N ILE A 74 -13.69 9.53 3.91
CA ILE A 74 -14.33 10.76 3.46
C ILE A 74 -13.67 11.24 2.15
N GLY A 75 -14.48 11.45 1.12
CA GLY A 75 -14.05 11.95 -0.19
C GLY A 75 -14.29 10.99 -1.37
N ILE A 76 -14.61 9.72 -1.09
CA ILE A 76 -14.94 8.72 -2.11
C ILE A 76 -16.46 8.68 -2.34
N GLU A 77 -16.90 8.59 -3.60
CA GLU A 77 -18.32 8.63 -3.98
C GLU A 77 -19.12 7.44 -3.42
N ASN A 78 -18.54 6.24 -3.43
CA ASN A 78 -19.17 5.04 -2.90
C ASN A 78 -18.85 4.88 -1.40
N PRO A 79 -19.86 4.87 -0.52
CA PRO A 79 -19.63 4.83 0.92
C PRO A 79 -19.17 3.46 1.42
N VAL A 80 -19.38 2.39 0.65
CA VAL A 80 -19.00 1.02 1.01
C VAL A 80 -18.37 0.34 -0.20
N THR A 81 -17.26 -0.37 0.01
CA THR A 81 -16.57 -1.15 -1.02
C THR A 81 -16.06 -2.48 -0.45
N GLU A 82 -15.77 -3.43 -1.33
CA GLU A 82 -15.07 -4.67 -0.98
C GLU A 82 -13.58 -4.40 -0.71
N LEU A 83 -12.99 -5.18 0.18
CA LEU A 83 -11.56 -5.11 0.45
C LEU A 83 -10.75 -5.54 -0.79
N GLU A 84 -9.77 -4.72 -1.17
CA GLU A 84 -9.01 -4.96 -2.38
C GLU A 84 -8.04 -6.14 -2.17
N PRO A 85 -7.98 -7.12 -3.09
CA PRO A 85 -7.32 -8.39 -2.87
C PRO A 85 -5.80 -8.27 -2.71
N LEU A 86 -5.15 -7.38 -3.48
CA LEU A 86 -3.70 -7.18 -3.33
C LEU A 86 -3.38 -6.33 -2.10
N LYS A 87 -4.25 -5.40 -1.71
CA LYS A 87 -4.11 -4.68 -0.44
C LYS A 87 -4.17 -5.64 0.75
N TYR A 88 -5.20 -6.48 0.81
CA TYR A 88 -5.31 -7.52 1.84
C TYR A 88 -4.04 -8.36 1.88
N ARG A 89 -3.65 -8.93 0.74
CA ARG A 89 -2.46 -9.77 0.64
C ARG A 89 -1.19 -9.07 1.12
N GLU A 90 -0.94 -7.84 0.69
CA GLU A 90 0.24 -7.07 1.07
C GLU A 90 0.30 -6.80 2.58
N VAL A 91 -0.83 -6.46 3.20
CA VAL A 91 -0.89 -6.29 4.66
C VAL A 91 -0.65 -7.62 5.37
N ILE A 92 -1.24 -8.74 4.90
CA ILE A 92 -1.01 -10.08 5.48
C ILE A 92 0.48 -10.44 5.41
N PHE A 93 1.15 -10.22 4.29
CA PHE A 93 2.58 -10.49 4.18
C PHE A 93 3.40 -9.59 5.10
N SER A 94 2.99 -8.34 5.31
CA SER A 94 3.71 -7.45 6.24
C SER A 94 3.59 -7.90 7.70
N ILE A 95 2.40 -8.26 8.18
CA ILE A 95 2.20 -8.72 9.57
C ILE A 95 2.94 -10.03 9.89
N PHE A 96 3.25 -10.84 8.86
CA PHE A 96 4.05 -12.07 8.98
C PHE A 96 5.53 -11.87 8.63
N TYR A 97 6.02 -10.62 8.59
CA TYR A 97 7.41 -10.26 8.29
C TYR A 97 7.93 -10.81 6.95
N SER A 98 7.05 -10.90 5.95
CA SER A 98 7.33 -11.41 4.60
C SER A 98 7.11 -10.34 3.51
N SER A 99 7.09 -9.06 3.87
CA SER A 99 6.95 -7.91 2.96
C SER A 99 7.95 -7.96 1.80
N GLY A 100 7.46 -7.98 0.56
CA GLY A 100 8.20 -8.13 -0.70
C GLY A 100 8.11 -9.52 -1.37
N LEU A 101 7.56 -10.54 -0.69
CA LEU A 101 7.34 -11.91 -1.20
C LEU A 101 5.86 -12.09 -1.56
N GLU A 102 5.07 -11.03 -1.49
CA GLU A 102 3.66 -11.06 -1.87
C GLU A 102 3.42 -11.67 -3.26
N PRO A 103 4.31 -11.53 -4.27
CA PRO A 103 4.06 -12.10 -5.59
C PRO A 103 4.09 -13.63 -5.68
N VAL A 104 4.37 -14.36 -4.58
CA VAL A 104 4.45 -15.83 -4.62
C VAL A 104 3.17 -16.49 -5.14
N ASP A 105 3.30 -17.56 -5.93
CA ASP A 105 2.16 -18.32 -6.49
C ASP A 105 1.52 -19.28 -5.49
N ILE A 106 1.06 -18.73 -4.38
CA ILE A 106 0.25 -19.44 -3.39
C ILE A 106 -0.86 -18.51 -2.88
N PRO A 107 -2.14 -18.94 -2.89
CA PRO A 107 -3.24 -18.14 -2.37
C PRO A 107 -3.06 -17.78 -0.89
N THR A 108 -3.39 -16.55 -0.51
CA THR A 108 -3.23 -16.04 0.87
C THR A 108 -4.00 -16.91 1.86
N LYS A 109 -5.25 -17.29 1.56
CA LYS A 109 -6.05 -18.22 2.37
C LYS A 109 -5.35 -19.56 2.62
N LYS A 110 -4.63 -20.10 1.62
CA LYS A 110 -3.90 -21.36 1.80
C LYS A 110 -2.76 -21.18 2.80
N MET A 111 -2.02 -20.08 2.72
CA MET A 111 -0.93 -19.78 3.66
C MET A 111 -1.46 -19.57 5.09
N ILE A 112 -2.57 -18.86 5.26
CA ILE A 112 -3.20 -18.67 6.58
C ILE A 112 -3.64 -20.02 7.16
N ASN A 113 -4.24 -20.91 6.36
CA ASN A 113 -4.60 -22.25 6.81
C ASN A 113 -3.38 -23.09 7.23
N GLU A 114 -2.25 -22.97 6.53
CA GLU A 114 -1.01 -23.67 6.91
C GLU A 114 -0.50 -23.23 8.28
N VAL A 115 -0.62 -21.94 8.62
CA VAL A 115 -0.14 -21.41 9.90
C VAL A 115 -1.19 -21.46 11.01
N ARG A 116 -2.44 -21.80 10.71
CA ARG A 116 -3.53 -21.95 11.68
C ARG A 116 -3.23 -22.96 12.78
N ALA A 117 -2.52 -24.04 12.44
CA ALA A 117 -2.14 -25.09 13.37
C ALA A 117 -0.92 -24.74 14.25
N CYS A 118 -0.33 -23.56 14.09
CA CYS A 118 0.76 -23.10 14.94
C CYS A 118 0.26 -22.75 16.34
N GLU A 119 1.13 -22.89 17.33
CA GLU A 119 0.79 -22.63 18.74
C GLU A 119 0.64 -21.14 19.06
N SER A 120 1.22 -20.26 18.23
CA SER A 120 1.23 -18.80 18.45
C SER A 120 1.49 -18.02 17.17
N MET A 121 1.21 -16.71 17.19
CA MET A 121 1.54 -15.79 16.09
C MET A 121 3.04 -15.82 15.76
N SER A 122 3.92 -15.85 16.77
CA SER A 122 5.37 -15.92 16.56
C SER A 122 5.78 -17.17 15.76
N SER A 123 5.21 -18.33 16.11
CA SER A 123 5.47 -19.58 15.39
C SER A 123 4.86 -19.56 13.98
N ALA A 124 3.69 -18.93 13.84
CA ALA A 124 3.06 -18.70 12.56
C ALA A 124 3.91 -17.81 11.64
N CYS A 125 4.52 -16.72 12.13
CA CYS A 125 5.40 -15.86 11.34
C CYS A 125 6.60 -16.64 10.76
N ASN A 126 7.26 -17.47 11.58
CA ASN A 126 8.37 -18.29 11.12
C ASN A 126 7.93 -19.29 10.04
N LYS A 127 6.79 -19.96 10.25
CA LYS A 127 6.24 -20.92 9.27
C LYS A 127 5.80 -20.22 7.98
N PHE A 128 5.10 -19.09 8.09
CA PHE A 128 4.64 -18.28 6.96
C PHE A 128 5.84 -17.83 6.12
N SER A 129 6.85 -17.24 6.76
CA SER A 129 8.08 -16.78 6.09
C SER A 129 8.82 -17.93 5.41
N SER A 130 8.89 -19.10 6.05
CA SER A 130 9.51 -20.29 5.44
C SER A 130 8.77 -20.75 4.18
N ILE A 131 7.43 -20.83 4.23
CA ILE A 131 6.60 -21.21 3.07
C ILE A 131 6.75 -20.19 1.95
N SER A 132 6.69 -18.89 2.27
CA SER A 132 6.88 -17.80 1.31
C SER A 132 8.23 -17.90 0.63
N MET A 133 9.31 -18.09 1.39
CA MET A 133 10.67 -18.16 0.87
C MET A 133 10.88 -19.41 0.00
N GLU A 134 10.39 -20.58 0.44
CA GLU A 134 10.48 -21.80 -0.37
C GLU A 134 9.72 -21.66 -1.70
N THR A 135 8.54 -21.04 -1.66
CA THR A 135 7.74 -20.79 -2.86
C THR A 135 8.42 -19.78 -3.78
N ALA A 136 8.95 -18.69 -3.21
CA ALA A 136 9.69 -17.68 -3.95
C ALA A 136 10.92 -18.26 -4.65
N ARG A 137 11.68 -19.15 -3.99
CA ARG A 137 12.82 -19.85 -4.60
C ARG A 137 12.39 -20.70 -5.80
N LYS A 138 11.32 -21.48 -5.68
CA LYS A 138 10.80 -22.31 -6.79
C LYS A 138 10.31 -21.45 -7.97
N GLN A 139 9.62 -20.36 -7.67
CA GLN A 139 9.12 -19.42 -8.67
C GLN A 139 10.29 -18.70 -9.37
N PHE A 140 11.30 -18.31 -8.61
CA PHE A 140 12.54 -17.74 -9.12
C PHE A 140 13.28 -18.70 -10.05
N ASP A 141 13.41 -19.98 -9.66
CA ASP A 141 14.03 -21.02 -10.49
C ASP A 141 13.28 -21.24 -11.82
N SER A 142 12.00 -20.85 -11.90
CA SER A 142 11.21 -20.86 -13.14
C SER A 142 11.34 -19.59 -13.99
N GLY A 143 12.04 -18.56 -13.52
CA GLY A 143 12.25 -17.28 -14.21
C GLY A 143 11.27 -16.16 -13.87
N ASP A 144 10.26 -16.44 -13.05
CA ASP A 144 9.31 -15.44 -12.59
C ASP A 144 9.89 -14.64 -11.41
N THR A 145 10.30 -13.41 -11.71
CA THR A 145 10.95 -12.50 -10.76
C THR A 145 10.19 -11.19 -10.57
N LEU A 146 8.98 -11.08 -11.14
CA LEU A 146 8.26 -9.82 -11.18
C LEU A 146 7.74 -9.43 -9.79
N PHE A 147 7.82 -8.13 -9.47
CA PHE A 147 7.36 -7.52 -8.22
C PHE A 147 8.12 -7.92 -6.93
N PHE A 148 9.01 -8.91 -6.96
CA PHE A 148 9.86 -9.21 -5.81
C PHE A 148 10.74 -8.00 -5.45
N ASN A 149 10.75 -7.58 -4.18
CA ASN A 149 11.55 -6.44 -3.75
C ASN A 149 12.75 -6.86 -2.88
N PRO A 150 13.99 -6.87 -3.41
CA PRO A 150 15.18 -7.27 -2.65
C PRO A 150 15.45 -6.38 -1.44
N MET A 151 15.07 -5.10 -1.52
CA MET A 151 15.29 -4.13 -0.43
C MET A 151 14.50 -4.48 0.83
N SER A 152 13.46 -5.31 0.70
CA SER A 152 12.62 -5.75 1.81
C SER A 152 13.12 -7.05 2.46
N PHE A 153 14.19 -7.68 1.95
CA PHE A 153 14.72 -8.98 2.42
C PHE A 153 16.20 -9.01 2.73
N ALA A 154 16.84 -7.85 2.92
CA ALA A 154 18.29 -7.76 3.14
C ALA A 154 18.82 -8.70 4.25
N GLU A 155 17.95 -9.14 5.17
CA GLU A 155 18.29 -9.98 6.31
C GLU A 155 18.13 -11.49 6.07
N LEU A 156 17.45 -11.94 5.00
CA LEU A 156 16.93 -13.32 4.95
C LEU A 156 17.70 -14.30 4.04
N ASP A 157 18.30 -13.86 2.93
CA ASP A 157 19.14 -14.74 2.09
C ASP A 157 20.01 -13.97 1.07
N GLY A 158 21.30 -13.80 1.37
CA GLY A 158 22.25 -13.13 0.50
C GLY A 158 22.47 -13.84 -0.85
N GLU A 159 22.32 -15.16 -0.91
CA GLU A 159 22.45 -15.91 -2.17
C GLU A 159 21.25 -15.64 -3.08
N PHE A 160 20.04 -15.65 -2.52
CA PHE A 160 18.83 -15.30 -3.25
C PHE A 160 18.88 -13.88 -3.80
N LEU A 161 19.35 -12.91 -3.00
CA LEU A 161 19.51 -11.52 -3.43
C LEU A 161 20.52 -11.39 -4.58
N ASN A 162 21.68 -12.03 -4.46
CA ASN A 162 22.70 -12.00 -5.52
C ASN A 162 22.19 -12.61 -6.83
N ARG A 163 21.43 -13.71 -6.75
CA ARG A 163 20.80 -14.33 -7.92
C ARG A 163 19.73 -13.42 -8.54
N LEU A 164 18.89 -12.77 -7.73
CA LEU A 164 17.89 -11.83 -8.21
C LEU A 164 18.54 -10.63 -8.92
N HIS A 165 19.60 -10.07 -8.36
CA HIS A 165 20.38 -9.02 -9.01
C HIS A 165 20.99 -9.49 -10.33
N SER A 166 21.59 -10.69 -10.36
CA SER A 166 22.20 -11.25 -11.57
C SER A 166 21.16 -11.50 -12.67
N THR A 167 19.98 -12.00 -12.31
CA THR A 167 18.89 -12.27 -13.25
C THR A 167 18.33 -10.96 -13.83
N ARG A 168 18.15 -9.94 -12.98
CA ARG A 168 17.78 -8.59 -13.45
C ARG A 168 18.83 -8.05 -14.41
N GLN A 169 20.10 -8.12 -14.05
CA GLN A 169 21.18 -7.63 -14.91
C GLN A 169 21.22 -8.35 -16.27
N ALA A 170 21.02 -9.68 -16.29
CA ALA A 170 20.93 -10.45 -17.52
C ALA A 170 19.74 -10.02 -18.40
N ASN A 171 18.57 -9.76 -17.78
CA ASN A 171 17.39 -9.24 -18.47
C ASN A 171 17.66 -7.86 -19.09
N LEU A 172 18.36 -6.99 -18.36
CA LEU A 172 18.73 -5.65 -18.82
C LEU A 172 19.71 -5.69 -20.01
N ILE A 173 20.70 -6.58 -19.98
CA ILE A 173 21.62 -6.79 -21.11
C ILE A 173 20.86 -7.25 -22.36
N ARG A 174 19.86 -8.12 -22.19
CA ARG A 174 19.04 -8.60 -23.31
C ARG A 174 18.15 -7.50 -23.89
N ILE A 175 17.57 -6.67 -23.03
CA ILE A 175 16.81 -5.49 -23.41
C ILE A 175 17.65 -4.55 -24.31
N ASN A 176 18.94 -4.39 -24.02
CA ASN A 176 19.84 -3.57 -24.85
C ASN A 176 20.07 -4.12 -26.27
N SER A 177 19.68 -5.36 -26.55
CA SER A 177 19.87 -6.02 -27.84
C SER A 177 18.63 -6.01 -28.75
N LEU A 178 17.56 -5.30 -28.36
CA LEU A 178 16.33 -5.19 -29.16
C LEU A 178 16.63 -4.51 -30.51
N ASP A 179 16.16 -5.14 -31.61
CA ASP A 179 16.38 -4.68 -33.00
C ASP A 179 15.50 -3.44 -33.30
N PRO A 180 16.11 -2.32 -33.73
CA PRO A 180 15.39 -1.06 -34.01
C PRO A 180 14.49 -1.09 -35.27
N ASN A 181 14.46 -2.17 -36.07
CA ASN A 181 13.82 -2.16 -37.40
C ASN A 181 12.37 -2.69 -37.45
N SER A 182 11.64 -2.73 -36.33
CA SER A 182 10.22 -3.13 -36.26
C SER A 182 9.51 -2.31 -35.16
N PRO A 183 8.15 -2.22 -35.11
CA PRO A 183 7.48 -1.63 -33.95
C PRO A 183 8.06 -2.28 -32.70
N LEU A 184 8.76 -1.49 -31.88
CA LEU A 184 9.60 -2.02 -30.83
C LEU A 184 8.69 -2.64 -29.77
N ASP A 185 8.73 -3.96 -29.67
CA ASP A 185 8.07 -4.68 -28.59
C ASP A 185 8.81 -4.38 -27.28
N ILE A 186 8.18 -3.56 -26.45
CA ILE A 186 8.69 -3.17 -25.14
C ILE A 186 8.14 -4.06 -24.01
N THR A 187 7.43 -5.14 -24.32
CA THR A 187 6.97 -6.10 -23.30
C THR A 187 8.09 -6.53 -22.34
N PRO A 188 9.34 -6.79 -22.80
CA PRO A 188 10.43 -7.13 -21.88
C PRO A 188 10.76 -6.03 -20.86
N LEU A 189 10.57 -4.75 -21.21
CA LEU A 189 10.83 -3.61 -20.32
C LEU A 189 9.82 -3.54 -19.16
N TRP A 190 8.57 -3.94 -19.41
CA TRP A 190 7.52 -3.96 -18.37
C TRP A 190 7.77 -5.01 -17.28
N SER A 191 8.51 -6.07 -17.63
CA SER A 191 8.93 -7.13 -16.73
C SER A 191 10.10 -6.75 -15.81
N ASP A 192 10.73 -5.60 -15.97
CA ASP A 192 11.73 -5.08 -15.05
C ASP A 192 11.18 -3.89 -14.25
N GLU A 193 11.38 -3.86 -12.93
CA GLU A 193 10.83 -2.80 -12.05
C GLU A 193 11.40 -1.42 -12.37
N ILE A 194 12.69 -1.34 -12.71
CA ILE A 194 13.35 -0.05 -13.00
C ILE A 194 12.85 0.44 -14.36
N CYS A 195 12.88 -0.41 -15.39
CA CYS A 195 12.37 -0.05 -16.70
C CYS A 195 10.89 0.32 -16.65
N ARG A 196 10.04 -0.47 -15.99
CA ARG A 196 8.62 -0.19 -15.79
C ARG A 196 8.39 1.19 -15.16
N ARG A 197 9.11 1.54 -14.08
CA ARG A 197 8.97 2.86 -13.46
C ARG A 197 9.30 4.00 -14.42
N HIS A 198 10.37 3.86 -15.20
CA HIS A 198 10.74 4.88 -16.18
C HIS A 198 9.74 4.97 -17.34
N LEU A 199 9.24 3.83 -17.84
CA LEU A 199 8.17 3.83 -18.84
C LEU A 199 6.92 4.57 -18.35
N ILE A 200 6.55 4.34 -17.09
CA ILE A 200 5.44 5.04 -16.43
C ILE A 200 5.74 6.53 -16.28
N ASP A 201 6.94 6.91 -15.84
CA ASP A 201 7.31 8.33 -15.71
C ASP A 201 7.31 9.05 -17.07
N LEU A 202 7.63 8.34 -18.16
CA LEU A 202 7.51 8.83 -19.53
C LEU A 202 6.07 8.86 -20.06
N GLY A 203 5.11 8.28 -19.34
CA GLY A 203 3.71 8.17 -19.78
C GLY A 203 3.47 7.12 -20.87
N ILE A 204 4.42 6.21 -21.09
CA ILE A 204 4.29 5.15 -22.10
C ILE A 204 3.24 4.12 -21.65
N THR A 205 2.37 3.73 -22.58
CA THR A 205 1.32 2.71 -22.39
C THR A 205 1.43 1.62 -23.43
N GLY A 206 1.02 0.40 -23.09
CA GLY A 206 0.93 -0.70 -24.04
C GLY A 206 2.28 -1.38 -24.32
N ARG A 207 2.24 -2.37 -25.23
CA ARG A 207 3.37 -3.27 -25.52
C ARG A 207 4.24 -2.83 -26.69
N PHE A 208 3.73 -1.93 -27.52
CA PHE A 208 4.39 -1.46 -28.73
C PHE A 208 4.45 0.05 -28.69
N ILE A 209 5.61 0.60 -29.03
CA ILE A 209 5.82 2.04 -29.09
C ILE A 209 5.91 2.53 -30.53
N SER A 210 5.60 3.81 -30.71
CA SER A 210 5.78 4.50 -31.98
C SER A 210 7.25 4.88 -32.19
N ASP A 211 7.61 5.27 -33.42
CA ASP A 211 8.94 5.81 -33.73
C ASP A 211 9.24 7.12 -32.97
N GLU A 212 8.20 7.87 -32.57
CA GLU A 212 8.35 9.14 -31.83
C GLU A 212 8.79 8.88 -30.39
N ASP A 213 8.23 7.86 -29.74
CA ASP A 213 8.55 7.46 -28.36
C ASP A 213 9.87 6.69 -28.26
N PHE A 214 10.40 6.23 -29.38
CA PHE A 214 11.59 5.36 -29.44
C PHE A 214 12.83 6.02 -28.81
N SER A 215 13.04 7.31 -29.03
CA SER A 215 14.18 8.05 -28.45
C SER A 215 14.13 8.09 -26.92
N ASP A 216 12.94 8.29 -26.35
CA ASP A 216 12.76 8.37 -24.91
C ASP A 216 12.91 6.99 -24.26
N VAL A 217 12.38 5.94 -24.89
CA VAL A 217 12.59 4.55 -24.45
C VAL A 217 14.06 4.13 -24.55
N LEU A 218 14.78 4.54 -25.61
CA LEU A 218 16.23 4.34 -25.70
C LEU A 218 16.97 4.99 -24.53
N SER A 219 16.51 6.14 -24.04
CA SER A 219 17.11 6.78 -22.87
C SER A 219 16.93 5.93 -21.60
N VAL A 220 15.78 5.25 -21.45
CA VAL A 220 15.53 4.29 -20.35
C VAL A 220 16.50 3.13 -20.45
N ILE A 221 16.60 2.51 -21.63
CA ILE A 221 17.51 1.40 -21.92
C ILE A 221 18.96 1.79 -21.58
N GLN A 222 19.40 2.98 -22.00
CA GLN A 222 20.75 3.50 -21.75
C GLN A 222 21.01 3.89 -20.29
N GLN A 223 20.02 4.43 -19.57
CA GLN A 223 20.17 4.75 -18.15
C GLN A 223 20.37 3.48 -17.33
N VAL A 224 19.62 2.43 -17.64
CA VAL A 224 19.73 1.16 -16.94
C VAL A 224 21.03 0.40 -17.29
N SER A 225 21.56 0.62 -18.49
CA SER A 225 22.86 0.11 -18.95
C SER A 225 24.08 0.65 -18.20
N LYS A 226 23.95 1.76 -17.45
CA LYS A 226 25.06 2.39 -16.70
C LYS A 226 25.29 1.78 -15.31
N GLY A 227 24.67 0.63 -15.00
CA GLY A 227 24.91 -0.12 -13.77
C GLY A 227 26.38 -0.60 -13.64
N PRO A 228 26.83 -0.95 -12.42
CA PRO A 228 28.24 -1.26 -12.16
C PRO A 228 28.72 -2.44 -13.01
N PRO A 229 29.94 -2.35 -13.59
CA PRO A 229 30.46 -3.33 -14.54
C PRO A 229 31.17 -4.46 -13.81
N ASP A 230 30.49 -5.22 -12.95
CA ASP A 230 31.14 -6.36 -12.28
C ASP A 230 30.12 -7.46 -11.97
N SER A 231 29.84 -8.30 -12.96
CA SER A 231 29.45 -9.69 -12.72
C SER A 231 29.85 -10.49 -13.95
N GLU A 232 30.60 -11.56 -13.72
CA GLU A 232 30.98 -12.52 -14.74
C GLU A 232 29.72 -12.88 -15.55
N THR A 233 29.83 -12.81 -16.88
CA THR A 233 28.81 -13.29 -17.82
C THR A 233 28.50 -14.75 -17.49
N ILE A 234 27.51 -14.96 -16.64
CA ILE A 234 26.86 -16.25 -16.47
C ILE A 234 26.31 -16.58 -17.85
N GLY A 235 26.79 -17.68 -18.43
CA GLY A 235 26.47 -18.08 -19.79
C GLY A 235 24.97 -17.99 -20.01
N LEU A 236 24.56 -17.12 -20.94
CA LEU A 236 23.19 -16.97 -21.38
C LEU A 236 22.76 -18.31 -22.00
N SER A 237 22.19 -19.20 -21.19
CA SER A 237 21.52 -20.38 -21.72
C SER A 237 20.33 -19.89 -22.54
N GLU A 238 20.29 -20.31 -23.79
CA GLU A 238 19.18 -20.09 -24.72
C GLU A 238 17.87 -20.53 -24.04
N GLU A 239 16.84 -19.68 -24.15
CA GLU A 239 15.46 -19.86 -23.65
C GLU A 239 15.15 -19.57 -22.16
N PHE A 240 15.56 -18.42 -21.61
CA PHE A 240 14.74 -17.79 -20.57
C PHE A 240 13.65 -16.94 -21.22
N GLN A 241 12.41 -17.43 -21.31
CA GLN A 241 11.26 -16.57 -21.58
C GLN A 241 10.97 -15.78 -20.30
N LEU A 242 10.87 -14.45 -20.39
CA LEU A 242 10.37 -13.63 -19.29
C LEU A 242 8.93 -14.05 -19.04
N SER A 243 8.71 -14.89 -18.02
CA SER A 243 7.40 -15.38 -17.69
C SER A 243 6.59 -14.27 -17.05
N SER A 244 5.32 -14.17 -17.43
CA SER A 244 4.33 -13.40 -16.68
C SER A 244 4.30 -13.85 -15.22
N PRO A 245 3.87 -12.99 -14.28
CA PRO A 245 3.68 -13.39 -12.89
C PRO A 245 2.81 -14.63 -12.82
N SER A 246 3.31 -15.66 -12.17
CA SER A 246 2.59 -16.91 -11.91
C SER A 246 1.37 -16.65 -11.02
N ASN A 247 1.49 -15.74 -10.04
CA ASN A 247 0.35 -15.29 -9.26
C ASN A 247 -0.65 -14.48 -10.13
N LYS A 248 -1.85 -15.04 -10.31
CA LYS A 248 -2.92 -14.46 -11.16
C LYS A 248 -3.27 -13.01 -10.83
N LYS A 249 -3.29 -12.60 -9.56
CA LYS A 249 -3.64 -11.23 -9.17
C LYS A 249 -2.52 -10.24 -9.50
N TYR A 250 -1.27 -10.64 -9.33
CA TYR A 250 -0.12 -9.85 -9.77
C TYR A 250 0.02 -9.82 -11.29
N HIS A 251 -0.40 -10.87 -12.00
CA HIS A 251 -0.52 -10.82 -13.45
C HIS A 251 -1.57 -9.79 -13.91
N GLN A 252 -2.77 -9.80 -13.29
CA GLN A 252 -3.79 -8.78 -13.53
C GLN A 252 -3.27 -7.37 -13.25
N LEU A 253 -2.52 -7.19 -12.15
CA LEU A 253 -1.88 -5.92 -11.85
C LEU A 253 -0.90 -5.52 -12.95
N HIS A 254 -0.03 -6.43 -13.39
CA HIS A 254 0.96 -6.15 -14.41
C HIS A 254 0.32 -5.64 -15.71
N GLU A 255 -0.73 -6.31 -16.17
CA GLU A 255 -1.51 -5.90 -17.35
C GLU A 255 -2.15 -4.52 -17.14
N ALA A 256 -2.77 -4.29 -15.97
CA ALA A 256 -3.37 -2.99 -15.64
C ALA A 256 -2.32 -1.85 -15.56
N LEU A 257 -1.08 -2.13 -15.16
CA LEU A 257 0.01 -1.16 -15.17
C LEU A 257 0.46 -0.83 -16.60
N ILE A 258 0.57 -1.83 -17.48
CA ILE A 258 0.93 -1.65 -18.89
C ILE A 258 -0.11 -0.78 -19.62
N ASP A 259 -1.39 -1.07 -19.41
CA ASP A 259 -2.49 -0.35 -20.04
C ASP A 259 -2.87 0.94 -19.29
N GLN A 260 -2.21 1.22 -18.16
CA GLN A 260 -2.54 2.28 -17.20
C GLN A 260 -4.04 2.33 -16.85
N ASN A 261 -4.67 1.16 -16.72
CA ASN A 261 -6.09 1.02 -16.41
C ASN A 261 -6.36 1.32 -14.93
N ILE A 262 -6.75 2.56 -14.64
CA ILE A 262 -7.01 3.06 -13.28
C ILE A 262 -8.13 2.31 -12.58
N ALA A 263 -9.16 1.84 -13.30
CA ALA A 263 -10.26 1.10 -12.70
C ALA A 263 -9.77 -0.25 -12.14
N ASP A 264 -8.98 -0.99 -12.92
CA ASP A 264 -8.43 -2.28 -12.50
C ASP A 264 -7.35 -2.10 -11.40
N ILE A 265 -6.53 -1.04 -11.51
CA ILE A 265 -5.58 -0.66 -10.47
C ILE A 265 -6.30 -0.42 -9.12
N ASN A 266 -7.37 0.37 -9.15
CA ASN A 266 -8.14 0.68 -7.95
C ASN A 266 -8.83 -0.57 -7.38
N ALA A 267 -9.36 -1.45 -8.25
CA ALA A 267 -9.99 -2.70 -7.82
C ALA A 267 -8.99 -3.68 -7.16
N LEU A 268 -7.71 -3.62 -7.52
CA LEU A 268 -6.66 -4.46 -6.95
C LEU A 268 -6.02 -3.84 -5.69
N GLY A 269 -5.91 -2.51 -5.63
CA GLY A 269 -5.47 -1.77 -4.44
C GLY A 269 -3.99 -1.94 -4.07
N SER A 270 -3.13 -2.36 -5.00
CA SER A 270 -1.71 -2.66 -4.75
C SER A 270 -0.84 -1.40 -4.60
N LYS A 271 0.14 -1.45 -3.67
CA LYS A 271 1.14 -0.39 -3.50
C LYS A 271 2.01 -0.17 -4.75
N HIS A 272 2.18 -1.19 -5.60
CA HIS A 272 2.98 -1.09 -6.82
C HIS A 272 2.35 -0.21 -7.90
N ALA A 273 1.09 0.21 -7.74
CA ALA A 273 0.44 1.12 -8.67
C ALA A 273 0.73 2.60 -8.45
N VAL A 274 1.36 2.96 -7.32
CA VAL A 274 1.65 4.38 -6.98
C VAL A 274 2.38 5.14 -8.10
N PRO A 275 3.37 4.56 -8.81
CA PRO A 275 4.02 5.27 -9.93
C PRO A 275 3.04 5.67 -11.04
N VAL A 276 2.09 4.79 -11.41
CA VAL A 276 1.07 5.11 -12.42
C VAL A 276 0.14 6.20 -11.91
N LEU A 277 -0.33 6.05 -10.66
CA LEU A 277 -1.23 7.04 -10.04
C LEU A 277 -0.58 8.42 -9.93
N LYS A 278 0.73 8.47 -9.63
CA LYS A 278 1.53 9.70 -9.63
C LYS A 278 1.50 10.36 -11.01
N ASN A 279 1.88 9.62 -12.06
CA ASN A 279 1.92 10.17 -13.42
C ASN A 279 0.53 10.71 -13.86
N VAL A 280 -0.53 9.93 -13.63
CA VAL A 280 -1.91 10.35 -13.94
C VAL A 280 -2.33 11.58 -13.14
N THR A 281 -1.98 11.65 -11.85
CA THR A 281 -2.30 12.81 -11.02
C THR A 281 -1.58 14.07 -11.47
N GLU A 282 -0.28 13.96 -11.79
CA GLU A 282 0.53 15.07 -12.32
C GLU A 282 -0.02 15.55 -13.68
N SER A 283 -0.38 14.62 -14.57
CA SER A 283 -0.99 14.93 -15.88
C SER A 283 -2.36 15.60 -15.75
N ASN A 284 -3.23 15.09 -14.88
CA ASN A 284 -4.55 15.68 -14.63
C ASN A 284 -4.44 17.07 -13.98
N LEU A 285 -3.47 17.25 -13.08
CA LEU A 285 -3.20 18.56 -12.47
C LEU A 285 -2.71 19.57 -13.52
N LEU A 286 -1.77 19.17 -14.38
CA LEU A 286 -1.27 20.01 -15.47
C LEU A 286 -2.40 20.40 -16.44
N THR A 287 -3.24 19.42 -16.80
CA THR A 287 -4.40 19.65 -17.67
C THR A 287 -5.40 20.59 -17.02
N TYR A 288 -5.68 20.44 -15.73
CA TYR A 288 -6.58 21.35 -15.02
C TYR A 288 -6.03 22.79 -14.94
N ARG A 289 -4.71 22.96 -14.81
CA ARG A 289 -4.09 24.29 -14.80
C ARG A 289 -4.17 25.00 -16.15
N THR A 290 -4.07 24.23 -17.23
CA THR A 290 -4.19 24.78 -18.58
C THR A 290 -5.65 24.99 -18.97
N GLU A 291 -6.55 24.12 -18.48
CA GLU A 291 -7.99 24.14 -18.73
C GLU A 291 -8.76 24.11 -17.40
N GLU A 292 -9.00 25.28 -16.78
CA GLU A 292 -9.67 25.42 -15.48
C GLU A 292 -11.19 25.12 -15.48
N THR A 293 -11.59 23.99 -16.06
CA THR A 293 -12.98 23.55 -16.11
C THR A 293 -13.33 22.64 -14.94
N SER A 294 -14.62 22.59 -14.58
CA SER A 294 -15.12 21.65 -13.56
C SER A 294 -14.96 20.18 -13.95
N ARG A 295 -14.77 19.87 -15.25
CA ARG A 295 -14.49 18.50 -15.69
C ARG A 295 -13.05 18.11 -15.34
N ARG A 296 -12.07 18.93 -15.71
CA ARG A 296 -10.65 18.70 -15.39
C ARG A 296 -10.38 18.68 -13.90
N TYR A 297 -11.06 19.55 -13.14
CA TYR A 297 -10.98 19.51 -11.69
C TYR A 297 -11.45 18.17 -11.12
N ARG A 298 -12.54 17.60 -11.64
CA ARG A 298 -13.03 16.27 -11.22
C ARG A 298 -12.06 15.16 -11.60
N GLU A 299 -11.53 15.17 -12.82
CA GLU A 299 -10.50 14.20 -13.25
C GLU A 299 -9.28 14.20 -12.30
N PHE A 300 -8.86 15.38 -11.82
CA PHE A 300 -7.82 15.50 -10.78
C PHE A 300 -8.27 14.99 -9.41
N LEU A 301 -9.51 15.25 -8.98
CA LEU A 301 -10.01 14.69 -7.72
C LEU A 301 -10.11 13.16 -7.76
N ASP A 302 -10.49 12.59 -8.90
CA ASP A 302 -10.59 11.14 -9.11
C ASP A 302 -9.21 10.48 -9.01
N SER A 303 -8.15 11.14 -9.48
CA SER A 303 -6.78 10.65 -9.33
C SER A 303 -6.30 10.73 -7.88
N ILE A 304 -6.64 11.79 -7.13
CA ILE A 304 -6.42 11.87 -5.68
C ILE A 304 -7.11 10.70 -4.96
N ASN A 305 -8.37 10.43 -5.30
CA ASN A 305 -9.14 9.35 -4.69
C ASN A 305 -8.51 7.97 -4.95
N SER A 306 -7.94 7.76 -6.14
CA SER A 306 -7.21 6.53 -6.48
C SER A 306 -6.01 6.29 -5.55
N HIS A 307 -5.26 7.35 -5.20
CA HIS A 307 -4.22 7.26 -4.17
C HIS A 307 -4.76 6.92 -2.78
N VAL A 308 -5.93 7.46 -2.39
CA VAL A 308 -6.58 7.14 -1.12
C VAL A 308 -7.09 5.70 -1.08
N ILE A 309 -7.51 5.15 -2.22
CA ILE A 309 -7.88 3.73 -2.37
C ILE A 309 -6.65 2.85 -2.13
N VAL A 310 -5.54 3.09 -2.84
CA VAL A 310 -4.31 2.29 -2.65
C VAL A 310 -3.70 2.47 -1.25
N ARG A 311 -3.69 3.70 -0.73
CA ARG A 311 -3.23 4.09 0.61
C ARG A 311 -1.78 3.69 0.94
N SER A 312 -0.91 3.60 -0.05
CA SER A 312 0.52 3.38 0.18
C SER A 312 1.19 4.66 0.68
N ASN A 313 2.11 4.56 1.65
CA ASN A 313 2.89 5.69 2.17
C ASN A 313 3.63 6.48 1.08
N ASP A 314 4.00 5.83 -0.03
CA ASP A 314 4.61 6.51 -1.19
C ASP A 314 3.69 7.59 -1.80
N SER A 315 2.37 7.47 -1.64
CA SER A 315 1.40 8.49 -2.09
C SER A 315 1.46 9.77 -1.25
N ILE A 316 1.94 9.69 0.00
CA ILE A 316 2.15 10.88 0.86
C ILE A 316 3.19 11.80 0.22
N VAL A 317 4.25 11.22 -0.34
CA VAL A 317 5.31 11.97 -1.03
C VAL A 317 4.78 12.65 -2.30
N VAL A 318 3.89 11.99 -3.04
CA VAL A 318 3.21 12.58 -4.20
C VAL A 318 2.40 13.81 -3.78
N PHE A 319 1.59 13.68 -2.72
CA PHE A 319 0.79 14.80 -2.21
C PHE A 319 1.63 15.94 -1.66
N GLN A 320 2.75 15.64 -0.99
CA GLN A 320 3.67 16.65 -0.51
C GLN A 320 4.21 17.51 -1.67
N LYS A 321 4.62 16.88 -2.78
CA LYS A 321 5.06 17.62 -3.98
C LYS A 321 3.96 18.51 -4.54
N ILE A 322 2.74 17.99 -4.69
CA ILE A 322 1.59 18.78 -5.18
C ILE A 322 1.32 20.01 -4.30
N ILE A 323 1.50 19.87 -2.99
CA ILE A 323 1.34 20.95 -2.00
C ILE A 323 2.44 22.03 -2.13
N GLU A 324 3.65 21.67 -2.57
CA GLU A 324 4.75 22.61 -2.78
C GLU A 324 4.53 23.52 -3.99
N GLU A 325 3.67 23.13 -4.92
CA GLU A 325 3.35 23.93 -6.11
C GLU A 325 2.37 25.11 -5.85
N ASP A 326 2.02 25.35 -4.58
CA ASP A 326 1.27 26.49 -4.03
C ASP A 326 0.02 26.93 -4.81
N PHE A 327 -0.81 25.97 -5.23
CA PHE A 327 -2.09 26.25 -5.88
C PHE A 327 -3.25 26.13 -4.88
N PRO A 328 -3.87 27.24 -4.41
CA PRO A 328 -4.76 27.21 -3.25
C PRO A 328 -5.99 26.32 -3.41
N ARG A 329 -6.50 26.19 -4.64
CA ARG A 329 -7.73 25.45 -4.95
C ARG A 329 -7.58 23.92 -4.81
N ILE A 330 -6.35 23.40 -4.88
CA ILE A 330 -6.08 21.96 -4.73
C ILE A 330 -5.61 21.59 -3.32
N LEU A 331 -5.26 22.57 -2.47
CA LEU A 331 -4.76 22.29 -1.13
C LEU A 331 -5.81 21.57 -0.26
N THR A 332 -7.07 22.03 -0.27
CA THR A 332 -8.13 21.40 0.53
C THR A 332 -8.37 19.92 0.22
N PRO A 333 -8.55 19.50 -1.06
CA PRO A 333 -8.70 18.08 -1.37
C PRO A 333 -7.45 17.27 -1.03
N VAL A 334 -6.24 17.80 -1.25
CA VAL A 334 -5.00 17.10 -0.89
C VAL A 334 -4.82 16.95 0.63
N ILE A 335 -5.11 17.99 1.42
CA ILE A 335 -5.12 17.93 2.89
C ILE A 335 -6.15 16.91 3.40
N THR A 336 -7.28 16.80 2.71
CA THR A 336 -8.32 15.81 3.03
C THR A 336 -7.82 14.39 2.72
N ALA A 337 -7.20 14.19 1.56
CA ALA A 337 -6.61 12.91 1.16
C ALA A 337 -5.52 12.45 2.14
N LEU A 338 -4.58 13.32 2.50
CA LEU A 338 -3.54 13.05 3.50
C LEU A 338 -4.13 12.62 4.85
N SER A 339 -5.29 13.14 5.23
CA SER A 339 -5.96 12.78 6.48
C SER A 339 -6.49 11.34 6.52
N ASN A 340 -6.50 10.64 5.38
CA ASN A 340 -6.97 9.26 5.23
C ASN A 340 -5.82 8.22 5.24
N PHE A 341 -4.55 8.63 5.38
CA PHE A 341 -3.41 7.69 5.43
C PHE A 341 -3.09 7.20 6.84
N TYR A 342 -3.59 7.88 7.87
CA TYR A 342 -3.39 7.50 9.28
C TYR A 342 -1.92 7.21 9.67
N ASP A 343 -0.99 7.94 9.06
CA ASP A 343 0.45 7.82 9.28
C ASP A 343 1.04 9.13 9.82
N GLY A 344 2.09 9.02 10.64
CA GLY A 344 2.79 10.17 11.22
C GLY A 344 3.36 11.13 10.17
N SER A 345 3.81 10.61 9.03
CA SER A 345 4.34 11.40 7.92
C SER A 345 3.26 12.30 7.31
N SER A 346 2.02 11.81 7.21
CA SER A 346 0.88 12.64 6.77
C SER A 346 0.59 13.78 7.74
N ALA A 347 0.68 13.52 9.04
CA ALA A 347 0.52 14.56 10.04
C ALA A 347 1.64 15.61 9.97
N SER A 348 2.89 15.19 9.73
CA SER A 348 4.02 16.08 9.53
C SER A 348 3.78 17.02 8.34
N VAL A 349 3.36 16.49 7.19
CA VAL A 349 3.04 17.29 6.00
C VAL A 349 1.91 18.29 6.28
N ILE A 350 0.80 17.85 6.90
CA ILE A 350 -0.33 18.74 7.21
C ILE A 350 0.06 19.80 8.25
N ALA A 351 0.88 19.47 9.24
CA ALA A 351 1.38 20.41 10.24
C ALA A 351 2.29 21.47 9.62
N SER A 352 3.15 21.09 8.66
CA SER A 352 3.95 22.05 7.89
C SER A 352 3.06 23.05 7.11
N ILE A 353 1.99 22.57 6.46
CA ILE A 353 1.01 23.44 5.80
C ILE A 353 0.31 24.37 6.80
N LEU A 354 -0.08 23.83 7.97
CA LEU A 354 -0.67 24.62 9.05
C LEU A 354 0.27 25.75 9.49
N CYS A 355 1.57 25.48 9.60
CA CYS A 355 2.54 26.46 10.06
C CYS A 355 2.82 27.59 9.06
N ARG A 356 2.68 27.33 7.76
CA ARG A 356 2.96 28.32 6.69
C ARG A 356 1.73 29.06 6.15
N THR A 357 0.53 28.49 6.30
CA THR A 357 -0.68 29.05 5.68
C THR A 357 -1.14 30.35 6.35
N ILE A 358 -1.56 31.32 5.53
CA ILE A 358 -2.27 32.54 5.97
C ILE A 358 -3.78 32.44 5.75
N SER A 359 -4.25 31.42 5.01
CA SER A 359 -5.66 31.25 4.68
C SER A 359 -6.43 30.64 5.86
N PRO A 360 -7.45 31.31 6.42
CA PRO A 360 -8.25 30.77 7.52
C PRO A 360 -8.93 29.45 7.16
N THR A 361 -9.40 29.31 5.92
CA THR A 361 -10.04 28.09 5.43
C THR A 361 -9.07 26.91 5.43
N ILE A 362 -7.86 27.10 4.88
CA ILE A 362 -6.82 26.04 4.87
C ILE A 362 -6.38 25.71 6.29
N LEU A 363 -6.23 26.72 7.15
CA LEU A 363 -5.90 26.53 8.57
C LEU A 363 -6.92 25.64 9.28
N GLU A 364 -8.21 25.91 9.11
CA GLU A 364 -9.29 25.09 9.68
C GLU A 364 -9.29 23.65 9.14
N HIS A 365 -9.06 23.49 7.83
CA HIS A 365 -8.93 22.17 7.23
C HIS A 365 -7.74 21.38 7.80
N CYS A 366 -6.56 21.98 7.94
CA CYS A 366 -5.40 21.32 8.55
C CYS A 366 -5.69 20.89 9.99
N VAL A 367 -6.27 21.78 10.81
CA VAL A 367 -6.62 21.47 12.21
C VAL A 367 -7.58 20.28 12.26
N ARG A 368 -8.62 20.26 11.41
CA ARG A 368 -9.58 19.15 11.36
C ARG A 368 -8.93 17.85 10.90
N SER A 369 -8.07 17.90 9.88
CA SER A 369 -7.36 16.73 9.36
C SER A 369 -6.38 16.14 10.38
N ILE A 370 -5.62 16.97 11.10
CA ILE A 370 -4.72 16.50 12.18
C ILE A 370 -5.53 15.83 13.29
N LYS A 371 -6.67 16.42 13.68
CA LYS A 371 -7.58 15.78 14.66
C LYS A 371 -8.11 14.44 14.17
N ASN A 372 -8.49 14.34 12.90
CA ASN A 372 -8.95 13.10 12.29
C ASN A 372 -7.87 12.01 12.37
N LEU A 373 -6.65 12.33 11.94
CA LEU A 373 -5.50 11.43 12.03
C LEU A 373 -5.26 10.96 13.46
N TYR A 374 -5.24 11.89 14.43
CA TYR A 374 -5.02 11.57 15.84
C TYR A 374 -6.07 10.62 16.44
N THR A 375 -7.29 10.55 15.87
CA THR A 375 -8.29 9.57 16.37
C THR A 375 -7.91 8.12 16.11
N LYS A 376 -6.99 7.87 15.17
CA LYS A 376 -6.58 6.52 14.74
C LYS A 376 -5.07 6.28 14.84
N CYS A 377 -4.25 7.33 14.92
CA CYS A 377 -2.80 7.26 14.95
C CYS A 377 -2.29 8.22 16.05
N PRO A 378 -1.97 7.72 17.26
CA PRO A 378 -1.39 8.54 18.32
C PRO A 378 0.01 9.08 17.96
N GLU A 379 0.74 8.43 17.05
CA GLU A 379 2.04 8.86 16.54
C GLU A 379 1.96 10.24 15.86
N VAL A 380 0.76 10.75 15.58
CA VAL A 380 0.53 12.14 15.21
C VAL A 380 1.03 13.12 16.28
N LEU A 381 0.91 12.80 17.58
CA LEU A 381 1.31 13.71 18.66
C LEU A 381 2.80 14.07 18.60
N PRO A 382 3.77 13.13 18.57
CA PRO A 382 5.18 13.50 18.49
C PRO A 382 5.51 14.29 17.22
N GLN A 383 4.84 14.03 16.09
CA GLN A 383 5.04 14.76 14.83
C GLN A 383 4.50 16.20 14.89
N VAL A 384 3.34 16.41 15.52
CA VAL A 384 2.77 17.74 15.74
C VAL A 384 3.59 18.51 16.79
N LYS A 385 4.15 17.81 17.78
CA LYS A 385 4.97 18.40 18.84
C LYS A 385 6.35 18.83 18.32
N SER A 386 6.98 18.10 17.41
CA SER A 386 8.27 18.50 16.83
C SER A 386 8.19 19.84 16.11
N MET A 387 7.06 20.08 15.42
CA MET A 387 6.77 21.33 14.70
C MET A 387 6.61 22.57 15.60
N LEU A 388 6.48 22.40 16.93
CA LEU A 388 6.47 23.54 17.86
C LEU A 388 7.85 24.19 18.01
N ASN A 389 8.92 23.47 17.70
CA ASN A 389 10.30 23.97 17.77
C ASN A 389 10.74 24.68 16.48
N GLU A 390 9.87 24.73 15.47
CA GLU A 390 10.12 25.34 14.17
C GLU A 390 9.43 26.71 14.05
N ASP A 391 9.86 27.53 13.08
CA ASP A 391 9.23 28.81 12.77
C ASP A 391 7.82 28.59 12.21
N CYS A 392 6.81 28.74 13.07
CA CYS A 392 5.41 28.45 12.77
C CYS A 392 4.54 29.71 12.92
N HIS A 393 3.96 30.21 11.82
CA HIS A 393 3.05 31.37 11.86
C HIS A 393 1.83 31.12 12.75
N ASN A 394 1.29 29.90 12.71
CA ASN A 394 0.10 29.49 13.46
C ASN A 394 0.43 28.74 14.76
N HIS A 395 1.57 29.05 15.41
CA HIS A 395 2.08 28.34 16.60
C HIS A 395 1.02 28.10 17.70
N GLN A 396 0.19 29.10 18.01
CA GLN A 396 -0.86 28.98 19.03
C GLN A 396 -1.90 27.88 18.73
N LYS A 397 -2.20 27.63 17.44
CA LYS A 397 -3.13 26.55 17.04
C LYS A 397 -2.49 25.19 17.23
N LEU A 398 -1.20 25.08 16.89
CA LEU A 398 -0.41 23.86 17.06
C LEU A 398 -0.27 23.51 18.55
N GLU A 399 0.05 24.49 19.42
CA GLU A 399 0.08 24.28 20.87
C GLU A 399 -1.25 23.78 21.41
N LYS A 400 -2.36 24.34 20.92
CA LYS A 400 -3.70 23.95 21.35
C LYS A 400 -3.98 22.48 20.98
N LEU A 401 -3.57 22.04 19.79
CA LEU A 401 -3.67 20.64 19.38
C LEU A 401 -2.85 19.73 20.29
N VAL A 402 -1.59 20.06 20.56
CA VAL A 402 -0.73 19.29 21.47
C VAL A 402 -1.34 19.19 22.86
N LYS A 403 -1.80 20.31 23.44
CA LYS A 403 -2.47 20.34 24.76
C LYS A 403 -3.76 19.51 24.76
N GLU A 404 -4.51 19.49 23.66
CA GLU A 404 -5.73 18.68 23.51
C GLU A 404 -5.41 17.19 23.46
N PHE A 405 -4.38 16.80 22.70
CA PHE A 405 -3.97 15.41 22.50
C PHE A 405 -3.31 14.82 23.75
N SER A 406 -2.41 15.54 24.41
CA SER A 406 -1.78 15.06 25.66
C SER A 406 -2.77 14.81 26.80
N LYS A 407 -3.94 15.47 26.78
CA LYS A 407 -5.03 15.19 27.74
C LYS A 407 -5.82 13.92 27.41
N ARG A 408 -5.80 13.47 26.15
CA ARG A 408 -6.53 12.28 25.68
C ARG A 408 -5.71 11.00 25.81
N GLU A 409 -4.40 11.10 25.65
CA GLU A 409 -3.44 9.98 25.82
C GLU A 409 -3.60 9.28 27.19
N SER A 410 -4.05 10.02 28.20
CA SER A 410 -4.29 9.50 29.55
C SER A 410 -5.51 8.57 29.67
N GLY A 411 -6.28 8.32 28.60
CA GLY A 411 -7.58 7.63 28.72
C GLY A 411 -7.98 6.59 27.67
N TRP A 412 -7.31 6.48 26.51
CA TRP A 412 -7.80 5.63 25.41
C TRP A 412 -6.87 4.47 25.04
N TYR A 413 -5.55 4.66 25.01
CA TYR A 413 -4.62 3.61 24.56
C TYR A 413 -4.45 2.48 25.57
N TYR A 414 -4.83 2.68 26.84
CA TYR A 414 -4.77 1.66 27.90
C TYR A 414 -6.13 1.05 28.27
N LYS A 415 -7.23 1.41 27.58
CA LYS A 415 -8.57 0.95 27.94
C LYS A 415 -9.09 -0.23 27.13
N TYR A 416 -8.35 -0.63 26.10
CA TYR A 416 -8.65 -1.77 25.24
C TYR A 416 -7.46 -2.71 25.06
N TYR A 417 -6.49 -2.64 25.98
CA TYR A 417 -5.54 -3.71 26.29
C TYR A 417 -5.81 -4.21 27.71
#